data_AF-A0A843CHC3-F1
#
_entry.id   AF-A0A843CHC3-F1
#
_cell.length_a   1.000
_cell.length_b   1.000
_cell.length_c   1.000
_cell.angle_alpha   90.00
_cell.angle_beta   90.00
_cell.angle_gamma   90.00
#
_symmetry.space_group_name_H-M   'P 1'
#
loop_
_entity.id
_entity.type
_entity.pdbx_description
1 polymer ?
#
loop_
_entity_poly.entity_id
_entity_poly.type
_entity_poly.pdbx_seq_one_letter_code
_entity_poly.pdbx_strand_id
1 'polypeptide(L)'
;MGESREGNSWLPSQDDYDAIIRSVRDYAMGWYDGDSKRMRRCLHPDLVKRTVARGRSPGTFVLRRPITLERMVGATRNGGGTEIPKTRRRYQIDVLSVFRHIAMVRCISPLYVDYVQLAKFKKKQ
;
A
#
# COMPACT_ATOMS: atom_id res chain seq x y z
N MET A 1 20.12 -24.21 34.48
CA MET A 1 18.94 -23.61 33.81
C MET A 1 19.25 -22.13 33.58
N GLY A 2 19.89 -21.82 32.45
CA GLY A 2 20.16 -20.45 32.06
C GLY A 2 19.07 -20.00 31.11
N GLU A 3 18.18 -19.11 31.56
CA GLU A 3 17.32 -18.37 30.65
C GLU A 3 18.23 -17.50 29.78
N SER A 4 18.50 -17.97 28.57
CA SER A 4 19.07 -17.14 27.52
C SER A 4 18.06 -16.03 27.21
N ARG A 5 18.38 -14.82 27.68
CA ARG A 5 17.73 -13.58 27.27
C ARG A 5 18.03 -13.34 25.79
N GLU A 6 17.29 -14.01 24.91
CA GLU A 6 17.18 -13.58 23.51
C GLU A 6 16.51 -12.20 23.53
N GLY A 7 17.32 -11.16 23.40
CA GLY A 7 16.87 -9.78 23.44
C GLY A 7 15.78 -9.52 22.41
N ASN A 8 14.59 -9.13 22.88
CA ASN A 8 13.50 -8.43 22.18
C ASN A 8 13.42 -8.59 20.63
N SER A 9 13.43 -9.83 20.13
CA SER A 9 13.34 -10.17 18.71
C SER A 9 11.98 -9.83 18.05
N TRP A 10 11.10 -9.13 18.75
CA TRP A 10 9.73 -8.83 18.30
C TRP A 10 9.50 -7.35 17.97
N LEU A 11 10.46 -6.49 18.30
CA LEU A 11 10.40 -5.07 17.95
C LEU A 11 10.85 -4.88 16.50
N PRO A 12 10.10 -4.11 15.69
CA PRO A 12 10.50 -3.80 14.33
C PRO A 12 11.81 -3.02 14.31
N SER A 13 12.72 -3.39 13.41
CA SER A 13 13.97 -2.66 13.20
C SER A 13 13.75 -1.43 12.32
N GLN A 14 14.74 -0.55 12.24
CA GLN A 14 14.69 0.56 11.27
C GLN A 14 14.54 0.06 9.83
N ASP A 15 15.20 -1.06 9.48
CA ASP A 15 15.05 -1.68 8.17
C ASP A 15 13.61 -2.11 7.87
N ASP A 16 12.86 -2.54 8.90
CA ASP A 16 11.44 -2.86 8.73
C ASP A 16 10.63 -1.61 8.39
N TYR A 17 10.85 -0.50 9.10
CA TYR A 17 10.20 0.78 8.81
C TYR A 17 10.54 1.28 7.40
N ASP A 18 11.81 1.21 7.01
CA ASP A 18 12.27 1.64 5.69
C ASP A 18 11.65 0.79 4.58
N ALA A 19 11.56 -0.54 4.78
CA ALA A 19 10.90 -1.45 3.85
C ALA A 19 9.39 -1.18 3.73
N ILE A 20 8.71 -0.88 4.85
CA ILE A 20 7.29 -0.50 4.87
C ILE A 20 7.09 0.79 4.07
N ILE A 21 7.84 1.84 4.39
CA ILE A 21 7.74 3.16 3.74
C ILE A 21 8.04 3.03 2.25
N ARG A 22 9.09 2.29 1.88
CA ARG A 22 9.45 2.04 0.48
C ARG A 22 8.33 1.32 -0.27
N SER A 23 7.72 0.30 0.33
CA SER A 23 6.65 -0.46 -0.31
C SER A 23 5.41 0.39 -0.58
N VAL A 24 5.01 1.21 0.40
CA VAL A 24 3.87 2.14 0.25
C VAL A 24 4.18 3.26 -0.74
N ARG A 25 5.41 3.77 -0.74
CA ARG A 25 5.87 4.77 -1.71
C ARG A 25 5.88 4.20 -3.13
N ASP A 26 6.39 2.98 -3.32
CA ASP A 26 6.40 2.30 -4.62
C ASP A 26 4.96 2.12 -5.17
N TYR A 27 4.03 1.75 -4.30
CA TYR A 27 2.61 1.65 -4.63
C TYR A 27 2.02 3.01 -5.02
N ALA A 28 2.16 4.03 -4.16
CA ALA A 28 1.57 5.34 -4.38
C ALA A 28 2.17 6.02 -5.61
N MET A 29 3.50 6.15 -5.68
CA MET A 29 4.17 6.84 -6.79
C MET A 29 4.10 6.04 -8.08
N GLY A 30 4.17 4.71 -8.02
CA GLY A 30 4.04 3.85 -9.20
C GLY A 30 2.71 4.06 -9.92
N TRP A 31 1.63 4.36 -9.19
CA TRP A 31 0.35 4.76 -9.78
C TRP A 31 0.50 6.04 -10.61
N TYR A 32 0.91 7.15 -9.98
CA TYR A 32 0.97 8.46 -10.67
C TYR A 32 2.07 8.52 -11.75
N ASP A 33 3.11 7.69 -11.66
CA ASP A 33 4.18 7.59 -12.65
C ASP A 33 3.82 6.65 -13.82
N GLY A 34 2.71 5.90 -13.75
CA GLY A 34 2.36 4.89 -14.75
C GLY A 34 3.31 3.68 -14.76
N ASP A 35 4.09 3.48 -13.69
CA ASP A 35 5.10 2.42 -13.58
C ASP A 35 4.46 1.09 -13.17
N SER A 36 3.91 0.39 -14.15
CA SER A 36 3.25 -0.91 -13.94
C SER A 36 4.18 -2.01 -13.42
N LYS A 37 5.49 -1.93 -13.71
CA LYS A 37 6.49 -2.88 -13.18
C LYS A 37 6.71 -2.67 -11.68
N ARG A 38 6.83 -1.41 -11.25
CA ARG A 38 6.89 -1.04 -9.83
C ARG A 38 5.62 -1.42 -9.09
N MET A 39 4.46 -1.16 -9.68
CA MET A 39 3.16 -1.56 -9.13
C MET A 39 3.09 -3.07 -8.89
N ARG A 40 3.50 -3.88 -9.87
CA ARG A 40 3.54 -5.35 -9.71
C ARG A 40 4.50 -5.78 -8.61
N ARG A 41 5.69 -5.15 -8.53
CA ARG A 41 6.71 -5.49 -7.55
C ARG A 41 6.26 -5.20 -6.12
N CYS A 42 5.51 -4.12 -5.86
CA CYS A 42 5.16 -3.75 -4.48
C CYS A 42 3.92 -4.48 -3.94
N LEU A 43 3.03 -4.98 -4.79
CA LEU A 43 1.79 -5.64 -4.39
C LEU A 43 1.96 -7.17 -4.21
N HIS A 44 1.05 -7.81 -3.46
CA HIS A 44 0.93 -9.27 -3.35
C HIS A 44 0.01 -9.81 -4.45
N PRO A 45 0.22 -11.03 -5.00
CA PRO A 45 -0.71 -11.68 -5.93
C PRO A 45 -2.17 -11.66 -5.44
N ASP A 46 -2.38 -12.01 -4.17
CA ASP A 46 -3.69 -12.03 -3.51
C ASP A 46 -4.16 -10.66 -2.98
N LEU A 47 -3.71 -9.55 -3.58
CA LEU A 47 -4.16 -8.22 -3.20
C LEU A 47 -5.70 -8.13 -3.25
N VAL A 48 -6.27 -7.62 -2.16
CA VAL A 48 -7.68 -7.20 -2.09
C VAL A 48 -7.75 -5.73 -1.73
N LYS A 49 -7.86 -4.85 -2.73
CA LYS A 49 -8.17 -3.43 -2.48
C LYS A 49 -9.68 -3.21 -2.48
N ARG A 50 -10.20 -2.71 -1.36
CA ARG A 50 -11.62 -2.34 -1.19
C ARG A 50 -11.78 -0.83 -1.30
N THR A 51 -12.80 -0.38 -2.02
CA THR A 51 -13.06 1.05 -2.23
C THR A 51 -14.54 1.32 -2.03
N VAL A 52 -14.84 2.20 -1.09
CA VAL A 52 -16.17 2.77 -0.91
C VAL A 52 -16.35 3.91 -1.92
N ALA A 53 -17.47 3.92 -2.63
CA ALA A 53 -17.82 4.97 -3.57
C ALA A 53 -19.23 5.46 -3.30
N ARG A 54 -19.55 6.66 -3.79
CA ARG A 54 -20.93 7.16 -3.78
C ARG A 54 -21.83 6.24 -4.60
N GLY A 55 -23.01 5.94 -4.06
CA GLY A 55 -24.07 5.19 -4.73
C GLY A 55 -24.83 6.06 -5.73
N ARG A 56 -25.86 5.48 -6.36
CA ARG A 56 -26.69 6.18 -7.36
C ARG A 56 -27.60 7.23 -6.72
N SER A 57 -28.07 6.98 -5.51
CA SER A 57 -28.93 7.91 -4.77
C SER A 57 -28.09 8.84 -3.89
N PRO A 58 -28.44 10.12 -3.74
CA PRO A 58 -27.76 11.05 -2.83
C PRO A 58 -27.64 10.48 -1.42
N GLY A 59 -26.48 10.69 -0.79
CA GLY A 59 -26.21 10.21 0.57
C GLY A 59 -25.91 8.71 0.72
N THR A 60 -26.00 7.91 -0.37
CA THR A 60 -25.70 6.47 -0.30
C THR A 60 -24.25 6.15 -0.65
N PHE A 61 -23.75 5.05 -0.09
CA PHE A 61 -22.42 4.52 -0.38
C PHE A 61 -22.52 3.06 -0.79
N VAL A 62 -21.66 2.66 -1.73
CA VAL A 62 -21.56 1.29 -2.20
C VAL A 62 -20.12 0.81 -2.12
N LEU A 63 -19.95 -0.47 -1.81
CA LEU A 63 -18.66 -1.11 -1.84
C LEU A 63 -18.38 -1.60 -3.27
N ARG A 64 -17.37 -1.02 -3.92
CA ARG A 64 -16.99 -1.44 -5.28
C ARG A 64 -16.52 -2.89 -5.29
N ARG A 65 -16.54 -3.54 -6.46
CA ARG A 65 -15.88 -4.84 -6.63
C ARG A 65 -14.41 -4.74 -6.22
N PRO A 66 -13.84 -5.74 -5.52
CA PRO A 66 -12.45 -5.69 -5.11
C PRO A 66 -11.53 -5.47 -6.31
N ILE A 67 -10.46 -4.71 -6.09
CA ILE A 67 -9.41 -4.53 -7.08
C ILE A 67 -8.29 -5.51 -6.74
N THR A 68 -7.92 -6.32 -7.74
CA THR A 68 -6.84 -7.31 -7.68
C THR A 68 -5.51 -6.73 -8.13
N LEU A 69 -4.42 -7.48 -7.95
CA LEU A 69 -3.10 -7.16 -8.50
C LEU A 69 -3.17 -6.82 -9.99
N GLU A 70 -3.70 -7.76 -10.79
CA GLU A 70 -3.73 -7.60 -12.25
C GLU A 70 -4.52 -6.37 -12.69
N ARG A 71 -5.61 -6.05 -11.98
CA ARG A 71 -6.39 -4.85 -12.25
C ARG A 71 -5.62 -3.58 -11.91
N MET A 72 -4.89 -3.54 -10.80
CA MET A 72 -4.02 -2.39 -10.49
C MET A 72 -2.92 -2.23 -11.54
N VAL A 73 -2.21 -3.30 -11.88
CA VAL A 73 -1.11 -3.28 -12.86
C VAL A 73 -1.62 -2.84 -14.23
N GLY A 74 -2.76 -3.39 -14.68
CA GLY A 74 -3.38 -3.00 -15.96
C GLY A 74 -3.81 -1.53 -15.97
N ALA A 75 -4.46 -1.05 -14.90
CA ALA A 75 -4.88 0.34 -14.80
C ALA A 75 -3.68 1.32 -14.77
N THR A 76 -2.61 0.98 -14.05
CA THR A 76 -1.37 1.77 -14.03
C THR A 76 -0.71 1.80 -15.41
N ARG A 77 -0.62 0.66 -16.10
CA ARG A 77 -0.08 0.58 -17.48
C ARG A 77 -0.88 1.44 -18.46
N ASN A 78 -2.18 1.56 -18.25
CA ASN A 78 -3.07 2.38 -19.07
C ASN A 78 -3.05 3.87 -18.66
N GLY A 79 -2.10 4.30 -17.81
CA GLY A 79 -1.92 5.69 -17.43
C GLY A 79 -2.79 6.18 -16.27
N GLY A 80 -3.45 5.29 -15.52
CA GLY A 80 -4.24 5.70 -14.38
C GLY A 80 -3.43 6.52 -13.36
N GLY A 81 -3.92 7.69 -12.98
CA GLY A 81 -3.24 8.62 -12.07
C GLY A 81 -2.25 9.56 -12.76
N THR A 82 -1.81 9.27 -13.99
CA THR A 82 -0.83 10.11 -14.69
C THR A 82 -1.38 11.48 -15.05
N GLU A 83 -2.70 11.64 -15.11
CA GLU A 83 -3.40 12.90 -15.32
C GLU A 83 -3.12 13.95 -14.23
N ILE A 84 -2.66 13.52 -13.05
CA ILE A 84 -2.27 14.45 -11.98
C ILE A 84 -0.86 15.00 -12.25
N PRO A 85 -0.70 16.32 -12.43
CA PRO A 85 0.61 16.93 -12.69
C PRO A 85 1.59 16.71 -11.54
N LYS A 86 2.89 16.55 -11.85
CA LYS A 86 3.94 16.32 -10.84
C LYS A 86 3.95 17.36 -9.71
N THR A 87 3.65 18.63 -10.01
CA THR A 87 3.57 19.73 -9.03
C THR A 87 2.45 19.55 -8.01
N ARG A 88 1.43 18.73 -8.30
CA ARG A 88 0.31 18.42 -7.40
C ARG A 88 0.45 17.06 -6.70
N ARG A 89 1.50 16.28 -7.01
CA ARG A 89 1.76 14.96 -6.43
C ARG A 89 2.38 15.08 -5.03
N ARG A 90 1.55 15.46 -4.04
CA ARG A 90 1.94 15.48 -2.63
C ARG A 90 1.53 14.18 -1.96
N TYR A 91 2.41 13.62 -1.13
CA TYR A 91 2.16 12.39 -0.41
C TYR A 91 2.50 12.52 1.06
N GLN A 92 1.72 11.86 1.90
CA GLN A 92 2.04 11.65 3.30
C GLN A 92 1.91 10.16 3.60
N ILE A 93 2.91 9.61 4.28
CA ILE A 93 2.96 8.21 4.68
C ILE A 93 3.15 8.20 6.19
N ASP A 94 2.13 7.74 6.92
CA ASP A 94 2.18 7.58 8.36
C ASP A 94 2.12 6.10 8.70
N VAL A 95 3.18 5.57 9.29
CA VAL A 95 3.17 4.19 9.83
C VAL A 95 2.38 4.22 11.14
N LEU A 96 1.21 3.60 11.16
CA LEU A 96 0.29 3.66 12.29
C LEU A 96 0.58 2.58 13.34
N SER A 97 1.00 1.40 12.89
CA SER A 97 1.34 0.28 13.76
C SER A 97 2.23 -0.71 13.02
N VAL A 98 3.15 -1.31 13.75
CA VAL A 98 3.97 -2.43 13.28
C VAL A 98 4.00 -3.49 14.37
N PHE A 99 3.70 -4.73 14.00
CA PHE A 99 3.75 -5.85 14.92
C PHE A 99 4.32 -7.07 14.20
N ARG A 100 5.49 -7.53 14.66
CA ARG A 100 6.20 -8.67 14.07
C ARG A 100 6.40 -8.50 12.56
N HIS A 101 5.61 -9.22 11.75
CA HIS A 101 5.74 -9.24 10.29
C HIS A 101 4.61 -8.51 9.57
N ILE A 102 3.78 -7.74 10.29
CA ILE A 102 2.68 -6.98 9.69
C ILE A 102 2.76 -5.50 10.08
N ALA A 103 2.19 -4.65 9.23
CA ALA A 103 2.11 -3.21 9.48
C ALA A 103 0.79 -2.63 8.95
N MET A 104 0.34 -1.54 9.57
CA MET A 104 -0.74 -0.70 9.08
C MET A 104 -0.21 0.70 8.81
N VAL A 105 -0.50 1.23 7.63
CA VAL A 105 0.00 2.52 7.15
C VAL A 105 -1.16 3.33 6.62
N ARG A 106 -1.17 4.63 6.92
CA ARG A 106 -2.00 5.60 6.21
C ARG A 106 -1.18 6.24 5.11
N CYS A 107 -1.66 6.17 3.88
CA CYS A 107 -1.07 6.83 2.73
C CYS A 107 -2.05 7.86 2.16
N ILE A 108 -1.71 9.14 2.26
CA ILE A 108 -2.45 10.22 1.62
C ILE A 108 -1.75 10.54 0.30
N SER A 109 -2.53 10.63 -0.77
CA SER A 109 -2.11 10.98 -2.12
C SER A 109 -3.14 11.93 -2.75
N PRO A 110 -2.87 12.54 -3.91
CA PRO A 110 -3.76 13.54 -4.51
C PRO A 110 -5.22 13.11 -4.68
N LEU A 111 -5.47 11.83 -4.98
CA LEU A 111 -6.82 11.30 -5.23
C LEU A 111 -7.37 10.44 -4.09
N TYR A 112 -6.51 9.96 -3.18
CA TYR A 112 -6.88 8.89 -2.26
C TYR A 112 -6.26 9.06 -0.87
N VAL A 113 -7.00 8.62 0.14
CA VAL A 113 -6.47 8.19 1.43
C VAL A 113 -6.61 6.68 1.49
N ASP A 114 -5.48 5.96 1.42
CA ASP A 114 -5.43 4.51 1.51
C ASP A 114 -4.97 4.10 2.92
N TYR A 115 -5.71 3.19 3.55
CA TYR A 115 -5.25 2.46 4.73
C TYR A 115 -4.68 1.12 4.24
N VAL A 116 -3.36 1.02 4.26
CA VAL A 116 -2.61 -0.09 3.68
C VAL A 116 -2.21 -1.05 4.78
N GLN A 117 -2.64 -2.30 4.67
CA GLN A 117 -2.13 -3.41 5.48
C GLN A 117 -1.00 -4.09 4.72
N LEU A 118 0.13 -4.28 5.38
CA LEU A 118 1.32 -4.89 4.81
C LEU A 118 1.70 -6.13 5.60
N ALA A 119 2.33 -7.07 4.91
CA ALA A 119 3.00 -8.21 5.51
C ALA A 119 4.40 -8.37 4.91
N LYS A 120 5.37 -8.78 5.74
CA LYS A 120 6.75 -9.04 5.37
C LYS A 120 6.88 -10.49 4.92
N PHE A 121 7.34 -10.70 3.69
CA PHE A 121 7.55 -12.02 3.11
C PHE A 121 9.01 -12.20 2.69
N LYS A 122 9.55 -13.42 2.82
CA LYS A 122 10.82 -13.78 2.17
C LYS A 122 10.65 -13.88 0.65
N LYS A 123 9.51 -14.41 0.20
CA LYS A 123 9.05 -14.45 -1.20
C LYS A 123 7.54 -14.26 -1.22
N LYS A 124 7.02 -13.49 -2.19
CA LYS A 124 5.59 -13.37 -2.45
C LYS A 124 5.19 -14.59 -3.29
N GLN A 125 4.30 -15.43 -2.78
CA GLN A 125 3.75 -16.58 -3.50
C GLN A 125 2.28 -16.31 -3.76
#